data_AF-A0A349U4N6-F1
#
_entry.id   AF-A0A349U4N6-F1
#
_cell.length_a   1.000
_cell.length_b   1.000
_cell.length_c   1.000
_cell.angle_alpha   90.00
_cell.angle_beta   90.00
_cell.angle_gamma   90.00
#
_symmetry.space_group_name_H-M   'P 1'
#
loop_
_entity.id
_entity.type
_entity.pdbx_description
1 polymer ?
#
loop_
_entity_poly.entity_id
_entity_poly.type
_entity_poly.pdbx_seq_one_letter_code
_entity_poly.pdbx_strand_id
1 'polypeptide(L)'
;MAFLGGINSSTLASTPEPAAPTTLPEKIPETPPQIQPGGELIPGGVQSFAESFKNAQEISPGVIYYTLEGQNWRKKPLHGYVLEADPSLTLMELYVATGQDTLGKRETLSSIAARHGAVAAINGGFFDSSTGWPLGHLMQDGCLLNSWNILRTPTGFTDQKKAVIGYFAPQVRARLGDIVLNIEGVNYPAAENEIILYTPFFSSDVKIPSGVCRQK
;
A
#
# COMPACT_ATOMS: atom_id res chain seq x y z
N MET A 1 24.69 -22.34 23.97
CA MET A 1 25.30 -21.62 25.12
C MET A 1 24.15 -21.05 25.92
N ALA A 2 23.88 -21.64 27.08
CA ALA A 2 22.74 -21.31 27.93
C ALA A 2 23.20 -20.38 29.07
N PHE A 3 22.36 -19.41 29.45
CA PHE A 3 22.47 -18.72 30.73
C PHE A 3 21.12 -18.75 31.43
N LEU A 4 21.08 -19.52 32.51
CA LEU A 4 20.08 -19.48 33.58
C LEU A 4 20.59 -18.51 34.64
N GLY A 5 19.75 -17.57 35.05
CA GLY A 5 19.99 -16.70 36.20
C GLY A 5 18.67 -16.45 36.92
N GLY A 6 18.50 -17.10 38.08
CA GLY A 6 17.40 -16.82 38.99
C GLY A 6 17.68 -15.56 39.82
N ILE A 7 16.62 -14.85 40.21
CA ILE A 7 16.68 -13.80 41.23
C ILE A 7 15.44 -13.92 42.12
N ASN A 8 15.69 -13.89 43.43
CA ASN A 8 14.76 -14.01 44.54
C ASN A 8 13.75 -12.86 44.63
N SER A 9 12.62 -13.20 45.24
CA SER A 9 11.53 -12.35 45.69
C SER A 9 12.01 -11.20 46.58
N SER A 10 11.71 -9.96 46.19
CA SER A 10 11.69 -8.80 47.08
C SER A 10 10.38 -8.02 46.89
N THR A 11 9.83 -7.64 48.03
CA THR A 11 8.61 -6.86 48.28
C THR A 11 8.26 -5.81 47.22
N LEU A 12 7.10 -5.99 46.57
CA LEU A 12 6.44 -4.98 45.76
C LEU A 12 5.85 -3.90 46.68
N ALA A 13 6.49 -2.73 46.71
CA ALA A 13 5.84 -1.51 47.16
C ALA A 13 4.76 -1.13 46.14
N SER A 14 3.53 -0.93 46.62
CA SER A 14 2.40 -0.48 45.80
C SER A 14 2.65 0.96 45.32
N THR A 15 3.02 1.13 44.06
CA THR A 15 2.89 2.41 43.37
C THR A 15 1.39 2.73 43.19
N PRO A 16 0.94 3.97 43.46
CA PRO A 16 -0.44 4.35 43.19
C PRO A 16 -0.71 4.27 41.68
N GLU A 17 -1.88 3.73 41.35
CA GLU A 17 -2.41 3.58 40.01
C GLU A 17 -2.42 4.94 39.26
N PRO A 18 -1.95 5.02 38.01
CA PRO A 18 -2.08 6.24 37.23
C PRO A 18 -3.56 6.55 37.01
N ALA A 19 -3.95 7.80 37.26
CA ALA A 19 -5.31 8.26 36.98
C ALA A 19 -5.71 7.93 35.54
N ALA A 20 -6.90 7.34 35.39
CA ALA A 20 -7.48 7.03 34.08
C ALA A 20 -7.45 8.30 33.18
N PRO A 21 -7.06 8.19 31.90
CA PRO A 21 -7.09 9.32 31.00
C PRO A 21 -8.54 9.82 30.90
N THR A 22 -8.75 11.10 31.20
CA THR A 22 -10.02 11.79 31.00
C THR A 22 -10.42 11.66 29.54
N THR A 23 -11.41 10.82 29.26
CA THR A 23 -11.98 10.68 27.91
C THR A 23 -12.66 12.00 27.55
N LEU A 24 -12.02 12.78 26.68
CA LEU A 24 -12.73 13.82 25.93
C LEU A 24 -13.87 13.11 25.17
N PRO A 25 -15.11 13.60 25.20
CA PRO A 25 -16.18 12.98 24.45
C PRO A 25 -15.85 13.09 22.96
N GLU A 26 -15.42 11.98 22.37
CA GLU A 26 -15.28 11.86 20.93
C GLU A 26 -16.68 11.92 20.34
N LYS A 27 -17.07 13.10 19.86
CA LYS A 27 -18.30 13.30 19.13
C LYS A 27 -18.16 12.55 17.80
N ILE A 28 -18.51 11.27 17.80
CA ILE A 28 -18.62 10.47 16.59
C ILE A 28 -19.63 11.19 15.69
N PRO A 29 -19.23 11.67 14.51
CA PRO A 29 -20.17 12.30 13.59
C PRO A 29 -21.29 11.31 13.28
N GLU A 30 -22.55 11.73 13.45
CA GLU A 30 -23.74 10.91 13.17
C GLU A 30 -23.85 10.48 11.69
N THR A 31 -22.97 11.02 10.84
CA THR A 31 -22.83 10.62 9.44
C THR A 31 -21.34 10.39 9.17
N PRO A 32 -20.94 9.21 8.67
CA PRO A 32 -19.59 9.01 8.14
C PRO A 32 -19.28 10.15 7.17
N PRO A 33 -18.10 10.80 7.25
CA PRO A 33 -17.72 11.83 6.30
C PRO A 33 -17.86 11.24 4.89
N GLN A 34 -18.73 11.84 4.10
CA GLN A 34 -18.87 11.48 2.70
C GLN A 34 -17.52 11.77 2.05
N ILE A 35 -16.85 10.71 1.59
CA ILE A 35 -15.66 10.87 0.76
C ILE A 35 -16.16 11.49 -0.54
N GLN A 36 -16.00 12.81 -0.67
CA GLN A 36 -16.08 13.41 -1.98
C GLN A 36 -15.01 12.73 -2.83
N PRO A 37 -15.34 12.24 -4.05
CA PRO A 37 -14.32 11.85 -5.02
C PRO A 37 -13.24 12.93 -4.99
N GLY A 38 -11.97 12.52 -4.93
CA GLY A 38 -10.83 13.43 -4.77
C GLY A 38 -11.05 14.73 -5.53
N GLY A 39 -10.74 15.85 -4.86
CA GLY A 39 -11.15 17.20 -5.26
C GLY A 39 -11.12 17.44 -6.78
N GLU A 40 -12.07 18.26 -7.24
CA GLU A 40 -12.27 18.56 -8.66
C GLU A 40 -10.93 18.74 -9.38
N LEU A 41 -10.68 17.89 -10.39
CA LEU A 41 -9.48 18.01 -11.24
C LEU A 41 -9.38 19.45 -11.70
N ILE A 42 -8.21 20.06 -11.55
CA ILE A 42 -7.97 21.46 -11.95
C ILE A 42 -8.53 21.64 -13.37
N PRO A 43 -9.52 22.53 -13.58
CA PRO A 43 -10.08 22.77 -14.92
C PRO A 43 -8.95 23.15 -15.88
N GLY A 44 -8.79 22.37 -16.96
CA GLY A 44 -7.67 22.51 -17.91
C GLY A 44 -6.51 21.53 -17.70
N GLY A 45 -6.58 20.65 -16.70
CA GLY A 45 -5.51 19.72 -16.34
C GLY A 45 -4.42 20.39 -15.50
N VAL A 46 -3.47 19.58 -15.03
CA VAL A 46 -2.25 20.10 -14.41
C VAL A 46 -1.29 20.46 -15.53
N GLN A 47 -0.92 21.73 -15.65
CA GLN A 47 0.15 22.14 -16.57
C GLN A 47 1.45 21.46 -16.15
N SER A 48 2.25 21.01 -17.12
CA SER A 48 3.60 20.50 -16.87
C SER A 48 4.39 21.54 -16.08
N PHE A 49 5.02 21.12 -14.98
CA PHE A 49 5.90 21.99 -14.23
C PHE A 49 7.30 22.01 -14.86
N ALA A 50 7.63 21.01 -15.67
CA ALA A 50 8.92 20.85 -16.31
C ALA A 50 9.39 22.08 -17.11
N GLU A 51 8.47 22.85 -17.72
CA GLU A 51 8.82 24.10 -18.42
C GLU A 51 9.49 25.14 -17.51
N SER A 52 9.25 25.07 -16.20
CA SER A 52 9.88 25.94 -15.20
C SER A 52 11.32 25.52 -14.85
N PHE A 53 11.80 24.39 -15.35
CA PHE A 53 13.06 23.77 -14.96
C PHE A 53 14.03 23.66 -16.14
N LYS A 54 15.15 24.39 -16.08
CA LYS A 54 16.16 24.40 -17.15
C LYS A 54 16.83 23.04 -17.41
N ASN A 55 16.81 22.16 -16.42
CA ASN A 55 17.34 20.80 -16.44
C ASN A 55 16.28 19.76 -16.86
N ALA A 56 15.08 20.18 -17.26
CA ALA A 56 14.08 19.26 -17.76
C ALA A 56 14.48 18.63 -19.09
N GLN A 57 14.29 17.32 -19.17
CA GLN A 57 14.62 16.51 -20.33
C GLN A 57 13.46 15.55 -20.62
N GLU A 58 12.93 15.59 -21.84
CA GLU A 58 12.06 14.53 -22.34
C GLU A 58 12.91 13.28 -22.61
N ILE A 59 12.66 12.20 -21.88
CA ILE A 59 13.42 10.95 -21.96
C ILE A 59 12.74 9.91 -22.86
N SER A 60 11.46 10.12 -23.15
CA SER A 60 10.62 9.38 -24.09
C SER A 60 9.39 10.24 -24.38
N PRO A 61 8.70 10.08 -25.53
CA PRO A 61 7.49 10.84 -25.83
C PRO A 61 6.49 10.88 -24.66
N GLY A 62 6.22 12.07 -24.12
CA GLY A 62 5.32 12.30 -23.00
C GLY A 62 5.85 11.89 -21.62
N VAL A 63 7.15 11.60 -21.49
CA VAL A 63 7.83 11.31 -20.23
C VAL A 63 9.00 12.29 -20.05
N ILE A 64 8.87 13.16 -19.05
CA ILE A 64 9.84 14.22 -18.77
C ILE A 64 10.47 13.98 -17.40
N TYR A 65 11.79 14.12 -17.33
CA TYR A 65 12.57 14.02 -16.11
C TYR A 65 13.24 15.35 -15.79
N TYR A 66 13.25 15.74 -14.52
CA TYR A 66 14.02 16.87 -14.01
C TYR A 66 14.36 16.71 -12.53
N THR A 67 15.31 17.50 -12.04
CA THR A 67 15.67 17.55 -10.62
C THR A 67 15.20 18.84 -9.96
N LEU A 68 14.84 18.72 -8.68
CA LEU A 68 14.49 19.82 -7.79
C LEU A 68 15.64 20.04 -6.82
N GLU A 69 16.04 21.29 -6.63
CA GLU A 69 16.95 21.69 -5.56
C GLU A 69 16.28 22.75 -4.69
N GLY A 70 16.44 22.64 -3.38
CA GLY A 70 15.85 23.58 -2.46
C GLY A 70 16.22 23.31 -1.01
N GLN A 71 15.36 23.74 -0.11
CA GLN A 71 15.51 23.48 1.32
C GLN A 71 14.22 22.92 1.90
N ASN A 72 14.34 22.02 2.87
CA ASN A 72 13.19 21.60 3.66
C ASN A 72 12.81 22.67 4.72
N TRP A 73 11.73 22.43 5.47
CA TRP A 73 11.23 23.34 6.51
C TRP A 73 12.25 23.65 7.64
N ARG A 74 13.34 22.88 7.75
CA ARG A 74 14.44 23.09 8.68
C ARG A 74 15.67 23.74 8.03
N LYS A 75 15.52 24.32 6.84
CA LYS A 75 16.60 24.94 6.05
C LYS A 75 17.73 23.98 5.67
N LYS A 76 17.49 22.67 5.68
CA LYS A 76 18.48 21.69 5.19
C LYS A 76 18.33 21.50 3.68
N PRO A 77 19.42 21.26 2.94
CA PRO A 77 19.36 20.98 1.51
C PRO A 77 18.38 19.83 1.20
N LEU A 78 17.59 20.02 0.16
CA LEU A 78 16.67 19.04 -0.41
C LEU A 78 17.03 18.87 -1.88
N HIS A 79 17.23 17.62 -2.28
CA HIS A 79 17.40 17.24 -3.68
C HIS A 79 16.28 16.27 -4.02
N GLY A 80 15.50 16.59 -5.05
CA GLY A 80 14.37 15.80 -5.53
C GLY A 80 14.58 15.36 -6.97
N TYR A 81 13.96 14.24 -7.31
CA TYR A 81 13.90 13.70 -8.66
C TYR A 81 12.43 13.63 -9.06
N VAL A 82 12.08 14.18 -10.21
CA VAL A 82 10.70 14.23 -10.68
C VAL A 82 10.59 13.58 -12.05
N LEU A 83 9.55 12.77 -12.19
CA LEU A 83 9.08 12.22 -13.44
C LEU A 83 7.67 12.75 -13.68
N GLU A 84 7.49 13.47 -14.77
CA GLU A 84 6.18 13.79 -15.32
C GLU A 84 5.89 12.82 -16.45
N ALA A 85 4.68 12.29 -16.49
CA ALA A 85 4.26 11.37 -17.51
C ALA A 85 2.83 11.74 -17.95
N ASP A 86 2.57 11.79 -19.26
CA ASP A 86 1.26 12.10 -19.82
C ASP A 86 0.46 10.81 -20.10
N PRO A 87 -0.42 10.40 -19.18
CA PRO A 87 -1.18 9.17 -19.35
C PRO A 87 -2.18 9.25 -20.51
N SER A 88 -2.49 10.43 -21.06
CA SER A 88 -3.45 10.54 -22.17
C SER A 88 -2.90 9.97 -23.50
N LEU A 89 -1.58 9.83 -23.62
CA LEU A 89 -0.95 9.30 -24.82
C LEU A 89 -1.33 7.83 -25.05
N THR A 90 -1.69 7.49 -26.29
CA THR A 90 -2.17 6.16 -26.65
C THR A 90 -1.14 5.06 -26.33
N LEU A 91 0.13 5.31 -26.63
CA LEU A 91 1.23 4.35 -26.44
C LEU A 91 1.82 4.36 -25.03
N MET A 92 1.34 5.21 -24.12
CA MET A 92 1.80 5.22 -22.74
C MET A 92 1.03 4.21 -21.89
N GLU A 93 1.78 3.36 -21.20
CA GLU A 93 1.27 2.39 -20.23
C GLU A 93 1.82 2.71 -18.84
N LEU A 94 0.92 2.71 -17.85
CA LEU A 94 1.27 2.77 -16.44
C LEU A 94 1.04 1.38 -15.85
N TYR A 95 2.11 0.76 -15.37
CA TYR A 95 2.08 -0.63 -14.93
C TYR A 95 2.54 -0.74 -13.47
N VAL A 96 1.77 -1.50 -12.69
CA VAL A 96 2.15 -1.87 -11.32
C VAL A 96 2.89 -3.20 -11.40
N ALA A 97 4.13 -3.26 -10.92
CA ALA A 97 4.93 -4.47 -10.91
C ALA A 97 5.26 -4.91 -9.48
N THR A 98 5.36 -6.21 -9.27
CA THR A 98 5.88 -6.81 -8.04
C THR A 98 7.28 -7.38 -8.25
N GLY A 99 7.99 -7.67 -7.15
CA GLY A 99 9.26 -8.37 -7.23
C GLY A 99 9.08 -9.75 -7.85
N GLN A 100 9.85 -10.05 -8.90
CA GLN A 100 9.83 -11.33 -9.62
C GLN A 100 8.42 -11.72 -10.12
N ASP A 101 7.54 -10.74 -10.39
CA ASP A 101 6.15 -10.91 -10.84
C ASP A 101 5.30 -11.82 -9.93
N THR A 102 5.61 -11.83 -8.64
CA THR A 102 4.86 -12.60 -7.65
C THR A 102 4.79 -11.88 -6.32
N LEU A 103 3.90 -12.31 -5.41
CA LEU A 103 3.81 -11.75 -4.06
C LEU A 103 4.95 -12.29 -3.19
N GLY A 104 5.35 -11.57 -2.14
CA GLY A 104 6.33 -12.11 -1.19
C GLY A 104 7.72 -12.35 -1.78
N LYS A 105 8.13 -11.50 -2.73
CA LYS A 105 9.49 -11.46 -3.26
C LYS A 105 9.98 -10.03 -3.31
N ARG A 106 11.28 -9.87 -3.10
CA ARG A 106 11.99 -8.60 -3.20
C ARG A 106 12.80 -8.57 -4.48
N GLU A 107 12.83 -7.41 -5.11
CA GLU A 107 13.62 -7.14 -6.30
C GLU A 107 14.00 -5.65 -6.25
N THR A 108 15.18 -5.29 -6.77
CA THR A 108 15.54 -3.86 -6.86
C THR A 108 14.67 -3.18 -7.90
N LEU A 109 14.34 -1.91 -7.69
CA LEU A 109 13.57 -1.11 -8.66
C LEU A 109 14.22 -1.14 -10.05
N SER A 110 15.55 -1.06 -10.11
CA SER A 110 16.30 -1.13 -11.37
C SER A 110 16.14 -2.47 -12.11
N SER A 111 16.08 -3.59 -11.38
CA SER A 111 15.88 -4.92 -11.96
C SER A 111 14.45 -5.07 -12.47
N ILE A 112 13.45 -4.63 -11.70
CA ILE A 112 12.04 -4.61 -12.13
C ILE A 112 11.90 -3.78 -13.41
N ALA A 113 12.44 -2.56 -13.42
CA ALA A 113 12.36 -1.66 -14.57
C ALA A 113 13.02 -2.27 -15.82
N ALA A 114 14.22 -2.83 -15.69
CA ALA A 114 14.93 -3.44 -16.80
C ALA A 114 14.19 -4.66 -17.36
N ARG A 115 13.64 -5.51 -16.49
CA ARG A 115 12.91 -6.72 -16.87
C ARG A 115 11.61 -6.42 -17.63
N HIS A 116 10.95 -5.33 -17.28
CA HIS A 116 9.72 -4.85 -17.95
C HIS A 116 10.00 -3.86 -19.09
N GLY A 117 11.27 -3.54 -19.39
CA GLY A 117 11.62 -2.56 -20.42
C GLY A 117 11.07 -1.15 -20.15
N ALA A 118 10.91 -0.78 -18.87
CA ALA A 118 10.31 0.48 -18.47
C ALA A 118 11.20 1.68 -18.84
N VAL A 119 10.59 2.74 -19.39
CA VAL A 119 11.25 4.03 -19.63
C VAL A 119 11.72 4.66 -18.32
N ALA A 120 10.87 4.59 -17.30
CA ALA A 120 11.16 5.07 -15.96
C ALA A 120 10.32 4.28 -14.94
N ALA A 121 10.79 4.24 -13.69
CA ALA A 121 10.07 3.57 -12.61
C ALA A 121 10.34 4.27 -11.27
N ILE A 122 9.37 4.18 -10.37
CA ILE A 122 9.48 4.61 -8.97
C ILE A 122 9.14 3.45 -8.05
N ASN A 123 9.58 3.50 -6.79
CA ASN A 123 9.10 2.53 -5.81
C ASN A 123 7.60 2.74 -5.56
N GLY A 124 6.87 1.64 -5.37
CA GLY A 124 5.43 1.65 -5.12
C GLY A 124 5.08 1.67 -3.62
N GLY A 125 4.05 0.91 -3.26
CA GLY A 125 3.50 0.83 -1.92
C GLY A 125 4.43 0.17 -0.88
N PHE A 126 3.96 0.16 0.37
CA PHE A 126 4.67 -0.48 1.47
C PHE A 126 4.67 -2.00 1.33
N PHE A 127 5.73 -2.62 1.85
CA PHE A 127 5.88 -4.06 1.91
C PHE A 127 6.69 -4.45 3.15
N ASP A 128 6.53 -5.67 3.62
CA ASP A 128 7.39 -6.26 4.63
C ASP A 128 8.80 -6.44 4.07
N SER A 129 9.78 -5.73 4.63
CA SER A 129 11.16 -5.73 4.14
C SER A 129 11.89 -7.06 4.28
N SER A 130 11.37 -7.98 5.11
CA SER A 130 11.92 -9.33 5.31
C SER A 130 11.39 -10.31 4.26
N THR A 131 10.10 -10.24 3.93
CA THR A 131 9.42 -11.21 3.04
C THR A 131 9.16 -10.66 1.65
N GLY A 132 9.06 -9.34 1.45
CA GLY A 132 8.58 -8.72 0.22
C GLY A 132 7.04 -8.73 0.08
N TRP A 133 6.31 -9.08 1.14
CA TRP A 133 4.84 -9.11 1.09
C TRP A 133 4.26 -7.69 1.07
N PRO A 134 3.36 -7.33 0.15
CA PRO A 134 2.72 -6.02 0.15
C PRO A 134 1.94 -5.76 1.45
N LEU A 135 1.94 -4.51 1.90
CA LEU A 135 1.14 -4.03 3.04
C LEU A 135 0.07 -3.08 2.53
N GLY A 136 -1.18 -3.55 2.48
CA GLY A 136 -2.34 -2.77 2.06
C GLY A 136 -3.12 -3.44 0.94
N HIS A 137 -3.71 -2.63 0.07
CA HIS A 137 -4.37 -3.11 -1.14
C HIS A 137 -3.40 -3.00 -2.31
N LEU A 138 -3.26 -4.08 -3.08
CA LEU A 138 -2.51 -4.10 -4.32
C LEU A 138 -3.40 -4.63 -5.44
N MET A 139 -3.55 -3.83 -6.50
CA MET A 139 -4.27 -4.21 -7.70
C MET A 139 -3.36 -4.01 -8.90
N GLN A 140 -3.44 -4.94 -9.84
CA GLN A 140 -2.72 -4.91 -11.10
C GLN A 140 -3.67 -5.40 -12.20
N ASP A 141 -3.82 -4.64 -13.28
CA ASP A 141 -4.66 -5.02 -14.43
C ASP A 141 -6.09 -5.44 -14.05
N GLY A 142 -6.69 -4.70 -13.11
CA GLY A 142 -8.03 -5.00 -12.58
C GLY A 142 -8.10 -6.21 -11.63
N CYS A 143 -7.00 -6.92 -11.41
CA CYS A 143 -6.91 -8.05 -10.49
C CYS A 143 -6.49 -7.58 -9.10
N LEU A 144 -7.31 -7.88 -8.09
CA LEU A 144 -6.98 -7.64 -6.68
C LEU A 144 -5.95 -8.68 -6.22
N LEU A 145 -4.67 -8.32 -6.27
CA LEU A 145 -3.56 -9.21 -5.93
C LEU A 145 -3.39 -9.38 -4.44
N ASN A 146 -3.57 -8.32 -3.65
CA ASN A 146 -3.49 -8.39 -2.20
C ASN A 146 -4.52 -7.45 -1.58
N SER A 147 -5.18 -7.92 -0.53
CA SER A 147 -6.10 -7.11 0.24
C SER A 147 -6.03 -7.50 1.71
N TRP A 148 -5.75 -6.53 2.55
CA TRP A 148 -5.80 -6.65 3.99
C TRP A 148 -6.56 -5.46 4.58
N ASN A 149 -7.28 -5.68 5.68
CA ASN A 149 -8.12 -4.67 6.32
C ASN A 149 -7.28 -3.61 7.04
N ILE A 150 -6.62 -2.76 6.27
CA ILE A 150 -5.87 -1.60 6.76
C ILE A 150 -6.33 -0.35 6.01
N LEU A 151 -6.86 0.63 6.74
CA LEU A 151 -7.31 1.88 6.16
C LEU A 151 -6.11 2.76 5.80
N ARG A 152 -5.72 2.69 4.53
CA ARG A 152 -4.71 3.55 3.91
C ARG A 152 -5.29 4.17 2.64
N THR A 153 -4.69 5.28 2.22
CA THR A 153 -5.02 5.95 0.96
C THR A 153 -4.17 5.35 -0.15
N PRO A 154 -4.68 4.42 -0.98
CA PRO A 154 -3.98 4.04 -2.20
C PRO A 154 -4.02 5.15 -3.23
N THR A 155 -3.09 5.05 -4.17
CA THR A 155 -3.08 5.77 -5.43
C THR A 155 -3.10 4.74 -6.54
N GLY A 156 -3.86 5.00 -7.60
CA GLY A 156 -3.93 4.12 -8.75
C GLY A 156 -4.38 4.85 -9.99
N PHE A 157 -4.55 4.11 -11.08
CA PHE A 157 -5.05 4.60 -12.34
C PHE A 157 -6.24 3.75 -12.79
N THR A 158 -7.25 4.39 -13.36
CA THR A 158 -8.38 3.66 -13.96
C THR A 158 -8.04 3.16 -15.36
N ASP A 159 -8.89 2.31 -15.92
CA ASP A 159 -8.86 1.89 -17.33
C ASP A 159 -8.92 3.08 -18.32
N GLN A 160 -9.54 4.19 -17.91
CA GLN A 160 -9.57 5.47 -18.61
C GLN A 160 -8.30 6.32 -18.39
N LYS A 161 -7.24 5.74 -17.81
CA LYS A 161 -5.95 6.38 -17.52
C LYS A 161 -6.05 7.61 -16.60
N LYS A 162 -7.08 7.67 -15.75
CA LYS A 162 -7.27 8.74 -14.75
C LYS A 162 -6.61 8.36 -13.45
N ALA A 163 -5.82 9.27 -12.88
CA ALA A 163 -5.27 9.09 -11.54
C ALA A 163 -6.41 9.16 -10.50
N VAL A 164 -6.38 8.24 -9.54
CA VAL A 164 -7.31 8.20 -8.41
C VAL A 164 -6.53 8.11 -7.10
N ILE A 165 -6.90 8.95 -6.14
CA ILE A 165 -6.36 8.97 -4.79
C ILE A 165 -7.54 9.05 -3.85
N GLY A 166 -7.62 8.15 -2.88
CA GLY A 166 -8.73 8.11 -1.95
C GLY A 166 -8.72 6.85 -1.11
N TYR A 167 -9.82 6.62 -0.39
CA TYR A 167 -10.00 5.38 0.33
C TYR A 167 -10.51 4.30 -0.61
N PHE A 168 -9.91 3.12 -0.50
CA PHE A 168 -10.30 1.93 -1.22
C PHE A 168 -10.65 0.86 -0.19
N ALA A 169 -11.90 0.40 -0.19
CA ALA A 169 -12.41 -0.60 0.73
C ALA A 169 -13.16 -1.68 -0.08
N PRO A 170 -12.43 -2.58 -0.77
CA PRO A 170 -13.05 -3.60 -1.61
C PRO A 170 -13.87 -4.58 -0.76
N GLN A 171 -15.07 -4.93 -1.23
CA GLN A 171 -15.88 -6.00 -0.64
C GLN A 171 -15.73 -7.27 -1.48
N VAL A 172 -15.07 -8.28 -0.93
CA VAL A 172 -14.90 -9.58 -1.58
C VAL A 172 -15.88 -10.57 -0.94
N ARG A 173 -16.65 -11.26 -1.78
CA ARG A 173 -17.64 -12.25 -1.34
C ARG A 173 -17.51 -13.52 -2.16
N ALA A 174 -17.55 -14.67 -1.50
CA ALA A 174 -17.67 -15.97 -2.16
C ALA A 174 -19.12 -16.45 -2.07
N ARG A 175 -19.62 -17.06 -3.16
CA ARG A 175 -20.95 -17.66 -3.18
C ARG A 175 -20.83 -19.17 -3.41
N LEU A 176 -21.41 -19.95 -2.50
CA LEU A 176 -21.49 -21.41 -2.57
C LEU A 176 -22.97 -21.82 -2.50
N GLY A 177 -23.60 -22.03 -3.67
CA GLY A 177 -25.05 -22.15 -3.75
C GLY A 177 -25.74 -20.90 -3.21
N ASP A 178 -26.59 -21.07 -2.20
CA ASP A 178 -27.29 -19.96 -1.52
C ASP A 178 -26.47 -19.32 -0.38
N ILE A 179 -25.32 -19.89 -0.03
CA ILE A 179 -24.45 -19.36 1.03
C ILE A 179 -23.57 -18.25 0.44
N VAL A 180 -23.56 -17.09 1.10
CA VAL A 180 -22.63 -15.99 0.81
C VAL A 180 -21.67 -15.84 1.99
N LEU A 181 -20.38 -16.03 1.71
CA LEU A 181 -19.30 -15.81 2.67
C LEU A 181 -18.66 -14.46 2.39
N ASN A 182 -18.48 -13.66 3.44
CA ASN A 182 -17.61 -12.49 3.37
C ASN A 182 -16.16 -12.99 3.41
N ILE A 183 -15.33 -12.41 2.56
CA ILE A 183 -13.90 -12.70 2.51
C ILE A 183 -13.18 -11.50 3.10
N GLU A 184 -12.47 -11.71 4.20
CA GLU A 184 -11.79 -10.65 4.95
C GLU A 184 -10.50 -10.19 4.28
N GLY A 185 -9.89 -11.02 3.42
CA GLY A 185 -8.68 -10.67 2.70
C GLY A 185 -8.38 -11.54 1.49
N VAL A 186 -7.45 -11.07 0.65
CA VAL A 186 -6.98 -11.78 -0.54
C VAL A 186 -5.47 -11.90 -0.48
N ASN A 187 -4.95 -13.13 -0.65
CA ASN A 187 -3.53 -13.45 -0.62
C ASN A 187 -2.79 -12.76 0.55
N TYR A 188 -3.28 -12.95 1.76
CA TYR A 188 -2.66 -12.45 2.98
C TYR A 188 -2.58 -13.60 4.00
N PRO A 189 -1.57 -13.67 4.88
CA PRO A 189 -1.55 -14.69 5.93
C PRO A 189 -2.80 -14.57 6.82
N ALA A 190 -3.59 -15.65 6.91
CA ALA A 190 -4.81 -15.66 7.72
C ALA A 190 -4.47 -15.57 9.22
N ALA A 191 -5.24 -14.77 9.96
CA ALA A 191 -5.28 -14.81 11.41
C ALA A 191 -6.34 -15.81 11.91
N GLU A 192 -6.50 -15.91 13.23
CA GLU A 192 -7.57 -16.71 13.82
C GLU A 192 -8.95 -16.12 13.47
N ASN A 193 -9.88 -16.97 13.06
CA ASN A 193 -11.28 -16.61 12.71
C ASN A 193 -11.45 -15.69 11.49
N GLU A 194 -10.53 -15.75 10.52
CA GLU A 194 -10.65 -15.05 9.22
C GLU A 194 -10.91 -16.03 8.07
N ILE A 195 -11.65 -15.58 7.05
CA ILE A 195 -11.83 -16.25 5.76
C ILE A 195 -11.00 -15.50 4.71
N ILE A 196 -9.84 -16.06 4.38
CA ILE A 196 -8.95 -15.50 3.35
C ILE A 196 -9.11 -16.25 2.04
N LEU A 197 -9.19 -15.50 0.94
CA LEU A 197 -9.11 -16.05 -0.41
C LEU A 197 -7.65 -16.14 -0.87
N TYR A 198 -7.18 -17.37 -1.08
CA TYR A 198 -5.90 -17.65 -1.75
C TYR A 198 -6.13 -17.91 -3.24
N THR A 199 -5.30 -17.28 -4.07
CA THR A 199 -5.29 -17.40 -5.54
C THR A 199 -3.90 -17.87 -6.01
N PRO A 200 -3.71 -18.24 -7.28
CA PRO A 200 -2.38 -18.61 -7.79
C PRO A 200 -1.28 -17.55 -7.64
N PHE A 201 -1.63 -16.28 -7.38
CA PHE A 201 -0.67 -15.22 -7.08
C PHE A 201 -0.04 -15.34 -5.68
N PHE A 202 -0.60 -16.16 -4.80
CA PHE A 202 -0.01 -16.46 -3.51
C PHE A 202 1.20 -17.38 -3.72
N SER A 203 2.40 -16.81 -3.61
CA SER A 203 3.68 -17.45 -3.98
C SER A 203 4.25 -18.43 -2.95
N SER A 204 3.58 -18.59 -1.82
CA SER A 204 4.06 -19.31 -0.65
C SER A 204 3.07 -20.41 -0.26
N ASP A 205 3.52 -21.38 0.54
CA ASP A 205 2.59 -22.34 1.12
C ASP A 205 1.62 -21.65 2.07
N VAL A 206 0.35 -22.07 2.02
CA VAL A 206 -0.67 -21.59 2.95
C VAL A 206 -0.36 -22.14 4.34
N LYS A 207 0.06 -21.26 5.24
CA LYS A 207 0.23 -21.59 6.66
C LYS A 207 -1.13 -21.55 7.33
N ILE A 208 -1.63 -22.72 7.72
CA ILE A 208 -2.84 -22.82 8.53
C ILE A 208 -2.48 -22.37 9.95
N PRO A 209 -3.15 -21.34 10.52
CA PRO A 209 -2.96 -20.97 11.92
C PRO A 209 -3.16 -22.20 12.81
N SER A 210 -2.40 -22.31 13.89
CA SER A 210 -2.51 -23.43 14.84
C SER A 210 -3.81 -23.34 15.66
N GLY A 211 -4.96 -23.52 15.01
CA GLY A 211 -6.25 -23.66 15.62
C GLY A 211 -6.50 -25.13 15.95
N VAL A 212 -6.79 -25.44 17.21
CA VAL A 212 -7.29 -26.75 17.59
C VAL A 212 -8.68 -26.91 16.96
N CYS A 213 -8.82 -27.80 15.98
CA CYS A 213 -10.14 -28.21 15.51
C CYS A 213 -10.82 -28.95 16.67
N ARG A 214 -11.59 -28.22 17.50
CA ARG A 214 -12.44 -28.85 18.50
C ARG A 214 -13.61 -29.48 17.75
N GLN A 215 -13.48 -30.76 17.45
CA GLN A 215 -14.64 -31.57 17.11
C GLN A 215 -15.63 -31.45 18.27
N LYS A 216 -16.83 -30.91 17.97
CA LYS A 216 -17.97 -30.96 18.88
C LYS A 216 -18.64 -32.32 18.76
#